data_AF-A0A1I5BSF0-F1
#
_entry.id   AF-A0A1I5BSF0-F1
#
_cell.length_a   1.000
_cell.length_b   1.000
_cell.length_c   1.000
_cell.angle_alpha   90.00
_cell.angle_beta   90.00
_cell.angle_gamma   90.00
#
_symmetry.space_group_name_H-M   'P 1'
#
loop_
_entity.id
_entity.type
_entity.pdbx_description
1 polymer ?
#
loop_
_entity_poly.entity_id
_entity_poly.type
_entity_poly.pdbx_seq_one_letter_code
_entity_poly.pdbx_strand_id
1 'polypeptide(L)'
;MDKIQDPVGIEYEDDTLTVKNVFETEKMKSTLQTMRKYYLAGYINRDAATASDDKSVKRFVTKGDGQPYAELIWGKDLGYEVVTSPIMDTQVTNVSARGAMTAINKNSEHPEKAMALLNLINTDEYLRNLLNYGIEGVHYEKENATDEEVEACKGKDYIYDVKLKYNEEKRKDYSVPYWVQGGLFNTYVMVNEPLDKWAVFKEFNDASKEAPSFGFDFNLDPVSTQVAGFRNVLDEFGKSLYTGSVDPDEYLPQLNKKLEATGIQDVIDEMQRQIDEWKKTK
;
A
#
# COMPACT_ATOMS: atom_id res chain seq x y z
N MET A 1 5.86 -12.47 3.30
CA MET A 1 6.93 -12.24 2.34
C MET A 1 6.88 -10.82 1.82
N ASP A 2 8.00 -10.10 1.98
CA ASP A 2 8.33 -8.91 1.22
C ASP A 2 8.72 -9.34 -0.20
N LYS A 3 7.93 -8.96 -1.21
CA LYS A 3 8.14 -9.36 -2.60
C LYS A 3 8.97 -8.27 -3.29
N ILE A 4 10.29 -8.45 -3.28
CA ILE A 4 11.25 -7.49 -3.83
C ILE A 4 11.11 -7.39 -5.36
N GLN A 5 10.95 -8.54 -6.02
CA GLN A 5 10.69 -8.62 -7.45
C GLN A 5 9.79 -9.82 -7.73
N ASP A 6 8.52 -9.58 -8.06
CA ASP A 6 7.55 -10.65 -8.26
C ASP A 6 8.06 -11.72 -9.25
N PRO A 7 8.00 -13.03 -8.91
CA PRO A 7 7.41 -13.63 -7.69
C PRO A 7 8.44 -13.94 -6.56
N VAL A 8 9.63 -13.35 -6.62
CA VAL A 8 10.77 -13.59 -5.72
C VAL A 8 10.81 -12.58 -4.57
N GLY A 9 11.10 -13.06 -3.36
CA GLY A 9 11.16 -12.22 -2.17
C GLY A 9 11.73 -12.92 -0.93
N ILE A 10 11.56 -12.27 0.23
CA ILE A 10 12.06 -12.73 1.53
C ILE A 10 10.91 -12.77 2.53
N GLU A 11 10.83 -13.81 3.35
CA GLU A 11 9.80 -13.86 4.40
C GLU A 11 10.02 -12.77 5.46
N TYR A 12 8.94 -12.18 5.97
CA TYR A 12 9.03 -11.06 6.93
C TYR A 12 9.71 -11.45 8.25
N GLU A 13 9.75 -12.75 8.56
CA GLU A 13 10.34 -13.32 9.79
C GLU A 13 11.69 -14.00 9.51
N ASP A 14 12.28 -13.80 8.33
CA ASP A 14 13.53 -14.45 7.91
C ASP A 14 14.72 -13.49 7.97
N ASP A 15 15.32 -13.39 9.16
CA ASP A 15 16.52 -12.57 9.41
C ASP A 15 17.75 -13.06 8.64
N THR A 16 17.72 -14.27 8.07
CA THR A 16 18.83 -14.76 7.23
C THR A 16 18.85 -14.11 5.85
N LEU A 17 17.77 -13.40 5.48
CA LEU A 17 17.55 -12.82 4.16
C LEU A 17 17.70 -13.86 3.05
N THR A 18 17.12 -15.04 3.24
CA THR A 18 17.10 -16.09 2.22
C THR A 18 16.06 -15.74 1.15
N VAL A 19 16.52 -15.55 -0.08
CA VAL A 19 15.66 -15.28 -1.24
C VAL A 19 14.92 -16.55 -1.65
N LYS A 20 13.60 -16.43 -1.85
CA LYS A 20 12.71 -17.55 -2.19
C LYS A 20 11.72 -17.18 -3.29
N ASN A 21 11.33 -18.17 -4.08
CA ASN A 21 10.12 -18.13 -4.89
C ASN A 21 8.90 -18.19 -3.96
N VAL A 22 8.01 -17.18 -4.00
CA VAL A 22 6.82 -17.15 -3.13
C VAL A 22 5.94 -18.40 -3.29
N PHE A 23 5.87 -18.96 -4.50
CA PHE A 23 5.02 -20.12 -4.82
C PHE A 23 5.55 -21.45 -4.29
N GLU A 24 6.79 -21.48 -3.81
CA GLU A 24 7.36 -22.67 -3.15
C GLU A 24 7.22 -22.63 -1.63
N THR A 25 6.85 -21.48 -1.07
CA THR A 25 6.68 -21.32 0.37
C THR A 25 5.46 -22.09 0.89
N GLU A 26 5.58 -22.67 2.08
CA GLU A 26 4.47 -23.36 2.74
C GLU A 26 3.29 -22.42 3.03
N LYS A 27 3.58 -21.15 3.33
CA LYS A 27 2.55 -20.12 3.55
C LYS A 27 1.72 -19.86 2.30
N MET A 28 2.36 -19.75 1.13
CA MET A 28 1.63 -19.57 -0.14
C MET A 28 0.83 -20.83 -0.50
N LYS A 29 1.42 -22.03 -0.38
CA LYS A 29 0.70 -23.30 -0.62
C LYS A 29 -0.56 -23.40 0.26
N SER A 30 -0.42 -23.14 1.55
CA SER A 30 -1.54 -23.13 2.50
C SER A 30 -2.60 -22.07 2.15
N THR A 31 -2.17 -20.89 1.72
CA THR A 31 -3.07 -19.81 1.27
C THR A 31 -3.88 -20.25 0.04
N LEU A 32 -3.23 -20.81 -0.98
CA LEU A 32 -3.88 -21.29 -2.19
C LEU A 32 -4.86 -22.45 -1.90
N GLN A 33 -4.50 -23.36 -1.01
CA GLN A 33 -5.40 -24.41 -0.53
C GLN A 33 -6.64 -23.85 0.20
N THR A 34 -6.46 -22.78 0.99
CA THR A 34 -7.57 -22.07 1.62
C THR A 34 -8.47 -21.40 0.59
N MET A 35 -7.89 -20.74 -0.42
CA MET A 35 -8.67 -20.13 -1.51
C MET A 35 -9.46 -21.19 -2.28
N ARG A 36 -8.86 -22.35 -2.55
CA ARG A 36 -9.56 -23.50 -3.16
C ARG A 36 -10.74 -23.96 -2.32
N LYS A 37 -10.56 -24.11 -1.01
CA LYS A 37 -11.64 -24.47 -0.07
C LYS A 37 -12.78 -23.45 -0.12
N TYR A 38 -12.48 -22.15 -0.14
CA TYR A 38 -13.48 -21.09 -0.22
C TYR A 38 -14.23 -21.08 -1.55
N TYR A 39 -13.53 -21.33 -2.66
CA TYR A 39 -14.14 -21.46 -3.98
C TYR A 39 -15.12 -22.65 -4.04
N LEU A 40 -14.71 -23.83 -3.56
CA LEU A 40 -15.56 -25.02 -3.53
C LEU A 40 -16.78 -24.87 -2.60
N ALA A 41 -16.64 -24.10 -1.51
CA ALA A 41 -17.74 -23.78 -0.61
C ALA A 41 -18.70 -22.71 -1.13
N GLY A 42 -18.38 -22.06 -2.27
CA GLY A 42 -19.19 -20.99 -2.86
C GLY A 42 -19.03 -19.63 -2.18
N TYR A 43 -17.97 -19.42 -1.40
CA TYR A 43 -17.67 -18.12 -0.78
C TYR A 43 -17.00 -17.15 -1.76
N ILE A 44 -16.43 -17.68 -2.84
CA ILE A 44 -15.84 -16.92 -3.95
C ILE A 44 -16.71 -17.16 -5.19
N ASN A 45 -16.96 -16.11 -5.97
CA ASN A 45 -17.76 -16.21 -7.19
C ASN A 45 -17.16 -17.22 -8.18
N ARG A 46 -18.02 -17.96 -8.87
CA ARG A 46 -17.58 -19.00 -9.84
C ARG A 46 -16.78 -18.44 -11.02
N ASP A 47 -17.04 -17.19 -11.39
CA ASP A 47 -16.36 -16.47 -12.47
C ASP A 47 -15.19 -15.61 -11.99
N ALA A 48 -14.76 -15.75 -10.72
CA ALA A 48 -13.76 -14.87 -10.10
C ALA A 48 -12.43 -14.76 -10.88
N ALA A 49 -11.98 -15.81 -11.56
CA ALA A 49 -10.75 -15.78 -12.36
C ALA A 49 -10.83 -14.85 -13.58
N THR A 50 -12.04 -14.53 -14.04
CA THR A 50 -12.30 -13.68 -15.22
C THR A 50 -13.07 -12.40 -14.88
N ALA A 51 -13.64 -12.32 -13.68
CA ALA A 51 -14.38 -11.15 -13.22
C ALA A 51 -13.46 -9.93 -13.12
N SER A 52 -14.03 -8.76 -13.41
CA SER A 52 -13.41 -7.47 -13.13
C SER A 52 -14.03 -6.86 -11.88
N ASP A 53 -13.33 -5.93 -11.24
CA ASP A 53 -13.85 -5.26 -10.06
C ASP A 53 -15.09 -4.41 -10.40
N ASP A 54 -16.24 -4.81 -9.88
CA ASP A 54 -17.49 -4.05 -9.96
C ASP A 54 -17.83 -3.48 -8.59
N LYS A 55 -17.74 -2.16 -8.44
CA LYS A 55 -18.02 -1.46 -7.19
C LYS A 55 -19.51 -1.50 -6.80
N SER A 56 -20.41 -1.81 -7.73
CA SER A 56 -21.85 -1.98 -7.45
C SER A 56 -22.18 -3.29 -6.75
N VAL A 57 -21.30 -4.30 -6.87
CA VAL A 57 -21.48 -5.60 -6.23
C VAL A 57 -21.15 -5.47 -4.75
N LYS A 58 -22.14 -5.67 -3.89
CA LYS A 58 -21.94 -5.74 -2.45
C LYS A 58 -21.13 -6.98 -2.09
N ARG A 59 -20.10 -6.79 -1.25
CA ARG A 59 -19.20 -7.86 -0.78
C ARG A 59 -19.33 -7.95 0.73
N PHE A 60 -19.37 -9.17 1.28
CA PHE A 60 -19.36 -9.36 2.73
C PHE A 60 -17.97 -9.12 3.32
N VAL A 61 -16.91 -9.54 2.62
CA VAL A 61 -15.51 -9.33 3.00
C VAL A 61 -14.72 -8.92 1.76
N THR A 62 -13.80 -7.98 1.94
CA THR A 62 -12.76 -7.64 0.97
C THR A 62 -11.42 -7.54 1.70
N LYS A 63 -10.32 -7.71 0.98
CA LYS A 63 -8.97 -7.40 1.47
C LYS A 63 -8.58 -6.03 0.92
N GLY A 64 -8.09 -5.15 1.79
CA GLY A 64 -7.53 -3.86 1.40
C GLY A 64 -6.30 -3.55 2.23
N ASP A 65 -5.35 -2.82 1.63
CA ASP A 65 -4.27 -2.19 2.36
C ASP A 65 -4.81 -0.88 2.93
N GLY A 66 -4.72 -0.73 4.25
CA GLY A 66 -5.36 0.34 5.00
C GLY A 66 -4.38 1.14 5.84
N GLN A 67 -4.86 2.28 6.29
CA GLN A 67 -4.26 3.15 7.29
C GLN A 67 -5.22 3.22 8.50
N PRO A 68 -4.82 3.80 9.65
CA PRO A 68 -5.77 4.09 10.71
C PRO A 68 -6.98 4.87 10.18
N TYR A 69 -8.19 4.48 10.60
CA TYR A 69 -9.46 5.06 10.17
C TYR A 69 -9.83 4.87 8.68
N ALA A 70 -9.21 3.91 7.97
CA ALA A 70 -9.55 3.61 6.58
C ALA A 70 -11.02 3.18 6.42
N GLU A 71 -11.61 2.55 7.45
CA GLU A 71 -13.01 2.15 7.47
C GLU A 71 -13.98 3.32 7.33
N LEU A 72 -13.62 4.53 7.80
CA LEU A 72 -14.44 5.74 7.62
C LEU A 72 -14.47 6.15 6.14
N ILE A 73 -13.31 6.06 5.47
CA ILE A 73 -13.19 6.38 4.03
C ILE A 73 -13.94 5.33 3.21
N TRP A 74 -13.70 4.04 3.49
CA TRP A 74 -14.34 2.94 2.78
C TRP A 74 -15.85 2.91 3.00
N GLY A 75 -16.32 3.15 4.22
CA GLY A 75 -17.75 3.20 4.53
C GLY A 75 -18.46 4.34 3.82
N LYS A 76 -17.82 5.52 3.74
CA LYS A 76 -18.31 6.65 2.94
C LYS A 76 -18.40 6.28 1.46
N ASP A 77 -17.34 5.74 0.88
CA ASP A 77 -17.27 5.44 -0.56
C ASP A 77 -18.23 4.30 -0.97
N LEU A 78 -18.45 3.33 -0.09
CA LEU A 78 -19.33 2.19 -0.33
C LEU A 78 -20.80 2.47 0.03
N GLY A 79 -21.07 3.49 0.85
CA GLY A 79 -22.41 3.88 1.27
C GLY A 79 -23.03 2.96 2.32
N TYR A 80 -22.22 2.22 3.07
CA TYR A 80 -22.64 1.36 4.18
C TYR A 80 -21.50 1.22 5.21
N GLU A 81 -21.84 0.78 6.43
CA GLU A 81 -20.85 0.60 7.50
C GLU A 81 -19.78 -0.43 7.11
N VAL A 82 -18.52 -0.06 7.33
CA VAL A 82 -17.36 -0.94 7.15
C VAL A 82 -16.68 -1.12 8.49
N VAL A 83 -16.33 -2.37 8.80
CA VAL A 83 -15.49 -2.73 9.94
C VAL A 83 -14.24 -3.41 9.43
N THR A 84 -13.13 -3.22 10.13
CA THR A 84 -11.81 -3.73 9.71
C THR A 84 -11.17 -4.59 10.77
N SER A 85 -10.47 -5.63 10.34
CA SER A 85 -9.65 -6.48 11.20
C SER A 85 -8.30 -6.72 10.53
N PRO A 86 -7.16 -6.48 11.21
CA PRO A 86 -5.85 -6.75 10.66
C PRO A 86 -5.63 -8.26 10.52
N ILE A 87 -5.08 -8.70 9.38
CA ILE A 87 -4.78 -10.12 9.10
C ILE A 87 -3.27 -10.44 9.14
N MET A 88 -2.43 -9.42 9.31
CA MET A 88 -0.99 -9.52 9.50
C MET A 88 -0.47 -8.28 10.23
N ASP A 89 0.71 -8.41 10.84
CA ASP A 89 1.46 -7.28 11.39
C ASP A 89 1.83 -6.27 10.29
N THR A 90 1.85 -4.98 10.63
CA THR A 90 2.32 -3.93 9.72
C THR A 90 3.82 -4.03 9.50
N GLN A 91 4.23 -4.05 8.23
CA GLN A 91 5.61 -4.13 7.80
C GLN A 91 5.97 -2.91 6.94
N VAL A 92 7.08 -2.25 7.23
CA VAL A 92 7.66 -1.20 6.38
C VAL A 92 8.53 -1.87 5.33
N THR A 93 8.17 -1.72 4.06
CA THR A 93 8.90 -2.26 2.92
C THR A 93 9.36 -1.11 2.02
N ASN A 94 10.25 -1.39 1.07
CA ASN A 94 10.62 -0.38 0.08
C ASN A 94 9.42 0.06 -0.75
N VAL A 95 8.47 -0.84 -1.02
CA VAL A 95 7.24 -0.50 -1.75
C VAL A 95 6.39 0.49 -0.95
N SER A 96 6.21 0.28 0.36
CA SER A 96 5.42 1.22 1.17
C SER A 96 6.11 2.58 1.32
N ALA A 97 7.44 2.60 1.48
CA ALA A 97 8.21 3.85 1.58
C ALA A 97 8.29 4.65 0.26
N ARG A 98 8.16 3.99 -0.90
CA ARG A 98 8.25 4.61 -2.24
C ARG A 98 6.89 4.95 -2.87
N GLY A 99 5.78 4.69 -2.17
CA GLY A 99 4.43 4.76 -2.74
C GLY A 99 4.03 6.11 -3.37
N ALA A 100 4.60 7.22 -2.88
CA ALA A 100 4.25 8.58 -3.32
C ALA A 100 5.48 9.49 -3.56
N MET A 101 6.49 8.97 -4.27
CA MET A 101 7.69 9.74 -4.56
C MET A 101 7.46 10.86 -5.58
N THR A 102 8.02 12.03 -5.31
CA THR A 102 8.14 13.13 -6.28
C THR A 102 9.59 13.32 -6.70
N ALA A 103 9.85 13.45 -8.00
CA ALA A 103 11.19 13.63 -8.54
C ALA A 103 11.31 14.94 -9.32
N ILE A 104 12.49 15.57 -9.24
CA ILE A 104 12.85 16.72 -10.07
C ILE A 104 13.59 16.19 -11.31
N ASN A 105 13.13 16.58 -12.50
CA ASN A 105 13.79 16.23 -13.74
C ASN A 105 15.24 16.74 -13.71
N LYS A 106 16.22 15.87 -14.02
CA LYS A 106 17.65 16.21 -14.08
C LYS A 106 17.95 17.39 -15.02
N ASN A 107 17.11 17.59 -16.03
CA ASN A 107 17.22 18.65 -17.03
C ASN A 107 16.33 19.87 -16.72
N SER A 108 15.73 19.95 -15.52
CA SER A 108 14.95 21.13 -15.12
C SER A 108 15.81 22.39 -15.20
N GLU A 109 15.26 23.47 -15.76
CA GLU A 109 15.91 24.78 -15.76
C GLU A 109 15.89 25.44 -14.37
N HIS A 110 15.07 24.93 -13.45
CA HIS A 110 14.83 25.51 -12.13
C HIS A 110 14.81 24.45 -11.00
N PRO A 111 15.84 23.61 -10.83
CA PRO A 111 15.84 22.54 -9.84
C PRO A 111 15.77 23.05 -8.40
N GLU A 112 16.45 24.16 -8.09
CA GLU A 112 16.43 24.78 -6.76
C GLU A 112 15.04 25.33 -6.41
N LYS A 113 14.35 25.99 -7.35
CA LYS A 113 12.99 26.50 -7.12
C LYS A 113 11.98 25.36 -7.01
N ALA A 114 12.14 24.31 -7.81
CA ALA A 114 11.31 23.11 -7.69
C ALA A 114 11.47 22.48 -6.30
N MET A 115 12.70 22.35 -5.80
CA MET A 115 12.95 21.87 -4.44
C MET A 115 12.36 22.81 -3.38
N ALA A 116 12.48 24.13 -3.54
CA ALA A 116 11.88 25.09 -2.62
C ALA A 116 10.34 24.94 -2.56
N LEU A 117 9.68 24.72 -3.70
CA LEU A 117 8.24 24.45 -3.73
C LEU A 117 7.90 23.13 -3.04
N LEU A 118 8.64 22.05 -3.31
CA LEU A 118 8.42 20.76 -2.64
C LEU A 118 8.60 20.86 -1.13
N ASN A 119 9.59 21.64 -0.66
CA ASN A 119 9.76 21.94 0.75
C ASN A 119 8.52 22.65 1.31
N LEU A 120 8.06 23.73 0.66
CA LEU A 120 6.86 24.47 1.10
C LEU A 120 5.63 23.56 1.17
N ILE A 121 5.40 22.69 0.19
CA ILE A 121 4.27 21.76 0.20
C ILE A 121 4.29 20.84 1.43
N ASN A 122 5.48 20.50 1.93
CA ASN A 122 5.65 19.63 3.08
C ASN A 122 5.76 20.38 4.43
N THR A 123 6.03 21.68 4.44
CA THR A 123 6.28 22.44 5.69
C THR A 123 5.28 23.57 5.95
N ASP A 124 4.64 24.10 4.92
CA ASP A 124 3.69 25.22 5.04
C ASP A 124 2.26 24.70 5.19
N GLU A 125 1.66 24.98 6.34
CA GLU A 125 0.31 24.51 6.70
C GLU A 125 -0.76 25.04 5.72
N TYR A 126 -0.69 26.32 5.35
CA TYR A 126 -1.66 26.92 4.45
C TYR A 126 -1.61 26.28 3.06
N LEU A 127 -0.42 26.20 2.46
CA LEU A 127 -0.23 25.62 1.14
C LEU A 127 -0.62 24.15 1.13
N ARG A 128 -0.24 23.38 2.18
CA ARG A 128 -0.56 21.96 2.26
C ARG A 128 -2.08 21.73 2.29
N ASN A 129 -2.82 22.52 3.06
CA ASN A 129 -4.28 22.44 3.15
C ASN A 129 -4.98 23.00 1.90
N LEU A 130 -4.45 24.06 1.28
CA LEU A 130 -4.93 24.58 0.01
C LEU A 130 -4.87 23.50 -1.08
N LEU A 131 -3.73 22.81 -1.19
CA LEU A 131 -3.57 21.73 -2.15
C LEU A 131 -4.48 20.54 -1.82
N ASN A 132 -4.66 20.21 -0.53
CA ASN A 132 -5.47 19.05 -0.14
C ASN A 132 -6.97 19.25 -0.35
N TYR A 133 -7.49 20.37 0.15
CA TYR A 133 -8.91 20.61 0.37
C TYR A 133 -9.48 21.64 -0.60
N GLY A 134 -8.62 22.44 -1.23
CA GLY A 134 -9.00 23.57 -2.08
C GLY A 134 -9.01 24.88 -1.28
N ILE A 135 -9.79 25.84 -1.77
CA ILE A 135 -9.92 27.19 -1.20
C ILE A 135 -11.00 27.21 -0.09
N GLU A 136 -10.65 27.73 1.09
CA GLU A 136 -11.58 28.02 2.21
C GLU A 136 -12.67 29.03 1.77
N GLY A 137 -13.92 28.82 2.20
CA GLY A 137 -15.08 29.61 1.78
C GLY A 137 -15.63 29.23 0.40
N VAL A 138 -14.93 28.35 -0.35
CA VAL A 138 -15.38 27.82 -1.64
C VAL A 138 -15.60 26.32 -1.53
N HIS A 139 -14.55 25.56 -1.21
CA HIS A 139 -14.58 24.10 -1.21
C HIS A 139 -14.82 23.53 0.18
N TYR A 140 -14.47 24.26 1.24
CA TYR A 140 -14.68 23.88 2.62
C TYR A 140 -14.82 25.11 3.53
N GLU A 141 -15.37 24.90 4.72
CA GLU A 141 -15.37 25.84 5.84
C GLU A 141 -14.60 25.25 7.02
N LYS A 142 -14.01 26.12 7.85
CA LYS A 142 -13.41 25.72 9.13
C LYS A 142 -14.46 25.77 10.24
N GLU A 143 -14.42 24.78 11.12
CA GLU A 143 -15.18 24.71 12.36
C GLU A 143 -14.20 24.49 13.51
N ASN A 144 -14.38 25.16 14.65
CA ASN A 144 -13.52 24.93 15.81
C ASN A 144 -13.78 23.54 16.37
N ALA A 145 -12.71 22.86 16.81
CA ALA A 145 -12.85 21.67 17.63
C ALA A 145 -13.54 22.03 18.96
N THR A 146 -14.24 21.07 19.55
CA THR A 146 -14.88 21.28 20.85
C THR A 146 -13.84 21.28 21.98
N ASP A 147 -14.11 21.97 23.09
CA ASP A 147 -13.21 21.97 24.26
C ASP A 147 -12.93 20.55 24.79
N GLU A 148 -13.90 19.65 24.68
CA GLU A 148 -13.76 18.23 25.06
C GLU A 148 -12.77 17.50 24.16
N GLU A 149 -12.83 17.72 22.84
CA GLU A 149 -11.88 17.13 21.89
C GLU A 149 -10.46 17.65 22.10
N VAL A 150 -10.32 18.96 22.31
CA VAL A 150 -9.02 19.59 22.57
C VAL A 150 -8.40 19.06 23.86
N GLU A 151 -9.17 18.98 24.96
CA GLU A 151 -8.65 18.44 26.22
C GLU A 151 -8.31 16.94 26.11
N ALA A 152 -9.10 16.15 25.37
CA ALA A 152 -8.80 14.74 25.11
C ALA A 152 -7.53 14.50 24.28
N CYS A 153 -7.08 15.51 23.53
CA CYS A 153 -5.89 15.45 22.67
C CYS A 153 -4.65 16.10 23.29
N LYS A 154 -4.76 16.61 24.52
CA LYS A 154 -3.69 17.33 25.20
C LYS A 154 -2.41 16.51 25.34
N GLY A 155 -1.29 17.09 24.89
CA GLY A 155 0.02 16.46 24.93
C GLY A 155 0.29 15.51 23.76
N LYS A 156 -0.63 15.36 22.81
CA LYS A 156 -0.40 14.65 21.54
C LYS A 156 0.18 15.59 20.49
N ASP A 157 0.95 15.03 19.57
CA ASP A 157 1.50 15.77 18.41
C ASP A 157 0.44 15.97 17.33
N TYR A 158 0.65 16.95 16.44
CA TYR A 158 -0.15 17.18 15.24
C TYR A 158 -1.65 17.43 15.49
N ILE A 159 -1.95 18.16 16.58
CA ILE A 159 -3.30 18.60 16.92
C ILE A 159 -3.53 20.01 16.40
N TYR A 160 -4.63 20.20 15.67
CA TYR A 160 -5.08 21.49 15.17
C TYR A 160 -6.47 21.77 15.75
N ASP A 161 -6.69 22.93 16.36
CA ASP A 161 -7.97 23.28 17.01
C ASP A 161 -9.12 23.56 16.03
N VAL A 162 -8.96 23.16 14.76
CA VAL A 162 -9.91 23.33 13.68
C VAL A 162 -10.16 22.02 12.96
N LYS A 163 -11.41 21.84 12.54
CA LYS A 163 -11.86 20.78 11.64
C LYS A 163 -12.45 21.37 10.38
N LEU A 164 -12.48 20.58 9.32
CA LEU A 164 -12.99 21.02 8.03
C LEU A 164 -14.32 20.37 7.71
N LYS A 165 -15.23 21.17 7.15
CA LYS A 165 -16.48 20.71 6.56
C LYS A 165 -16.52 21.05 5.09
N TYR A 166 -16.66 20.05 4.24
CA TYR A 166 -16.75 20.29 2.81
C TYR A 166 -18.04 21.00 2.43
N ASN A 167 -17.93 21.88 1.43
CA ASN A 167 -19.06 22.31 0.63
C ASN A 167 -19.29 21.26 -0.46
N GLU A 168 -20.26 20.37 -0.24
CA GLU A 168 -20.54 19.24 -1.14
C GLU A 168 -20.90 19.68 -2.58
N GLU A 169 -21.44 20.89 -2.76
CA GLU A 169 -21.76 21.40 -4.10
C GLU A 169 -20.51 21.83 -4.88
N LYS A 170 -19.50 22.36 -4.19
CA LYS A 170 -18.30 22.98 -4.78
C LYS A 170 -17.08 22.10 -4.75
N ARG A 171 -16.94 21.21 -3.75
CA ARG A 171 -15.77 20.33 -3.63
C ARG A 171 -15.60 19.40 -4.83
N LYS A 172 -16.66 19.07 -5.55
CA LYS A 172 -16.57 18.30 -6.79
C LYS A 172 -15.70 18.97 -7.87
N ASP A 173 -15.58 20.30 -7.83
CA ASP A 173 -14.81 21.09 -8.80
C ASP A 173 -13.29 21.05 -8.52
N TYR A 174 -12.89 20.57 -7.34
CA TYR A 174 -11.50 20.44 -6.93
C TYR A 174 -11.27 19.09 -6.27
N SER A 175 -10.96 18.06 -7.05
CA SER A 175 -10.72 16.71 -6.52
C SER A 175 -9.35 16.17 -6.85
N VAL A 176 -8.55 16.00 -5.80
CA VAL A 176 -7.17 15.51 -5.90
C VAL A 176 -6.94 14.37 -4.91
N PRO A 177 -6.18 13.32 -5.28
CA PRO A 177 -5.75 12.31 -4.32
C PRO A 177 -4.87 12.96 -3.25
N TYR A 178 -5.27 12.89 -1.99
CA TYR A 178 -4.61 13.63 -0.90
C TYR A 178 -3.20 13.11 -0.58
N TRP A 179 -2.95 11.82 -0.81
CA TRP A 179 -1.74 11.10 -0.41
C TRP A 179 -0.53 11.31 -1.34
N VAL A 180 -0.73 11.76 -2.57
CA VAL A 180 0.36 11.98 -3.55
C VAL A 180 1.03 13.35 -3.43
N GLN A 181 0.46 14.27 -2.66
CA GLN A 181 0.81 15.69 -2.75
C GLN A 181 1.95 16.08 -1.80
N GLY A 182 2.01 15.48 -0.62
CA GLY A 182 2.99 15.79 0.42
C GLY A 182 2.58 15.20 1.77
N GLY A 183 3.41 15.42 2.79
CA GLY A 183 3.21 14.91 4.14
C GLY A 183 1.82 15.22 4.71
N LEU A 184 1.22 14.26 5.41
CA LEU A 184 -0.16 14.37 5.92
C LEU A 184 -0.26 15.09 7.26
N PHE A 185 0.81 15.10 8.05
CA PHE A 185 0.83 15.66 9.40
C PHE A 185 0.56 17.18 9.46
N ASN A 186 0.68 17.88 8.33
CA ASN A 186 0.39 19.32 8.18
C ASN A 186 -0.99 19.59 7.57
N THR A 187 -1.91 18.61 7.61
CA THR A 187 -3.30 18.79 7.15
C THR A 187 -4.25 18.84 8.34
N TYR A 188 -5.33 19.61 8.24
CA TYR A 188 -6.43 19.56 9.20
C TYR A 188 -7.20 18.25 9.07
N VAL A 189 -8.06 17.93 10.04
CA VAL A 189 -8.95 16.77 9.95
C VAL A 189 -10.36 17.19 9.52
N MET A 190 -11.12 16.26 8.94
CA MET A 190 -12.53 16.51 8.65
C MET A 190 -13.39 16.46 9.92
N VAL A 191 -14.56 17.10 9.92
CA VAL A 191 -15.51 17.08 11.05
C VAL A 191 -15.92 15.67 11.49
N ASN A 192 -15.89 14.69 10.58
CA ASN A 192 -16.22 13.29 10.85
C ASN A 192 -15.00 12.43 11.26
N GLU A 193 -13.84 13.05 11.46
CA GLU A 193 -12.60 12.39 11.86
C GLU A 193 -12.19 12.80 13.29
N PRO A 194 -11.51 11.93 14.04
CA PRO A 194 -10.94 12.28 15.34
C PRO A 194 -9.90 13.40 15.22
N LEU A 195 -9.86 14.29 16.22
CA LEU A 195 -8.90 15.41 16.25
C LEU A 195 -7.44 14.92 16.36
N ASP A 196 -7.23 13.77 17.01
CA ASP A 196 -5.94 13.11 17.18
C ASP A 196 -5.58 12.12 16.07
N LYS A 197 -6.31 12.14 14.94
CA LYS A 197 -6.05 11.24 13.80
C LYS A 197 -4.56 11.15 13.47
N TRP A 198 -3.89 12.29 13.38
CA TRP A 198 -2.47 12.34 13.01
C TRP A 198 -1.53 11.85 14.11
N ALA A 199 -1.87 12.04 15.39
CA ALA A 199 -1.14 11.42 16.49
C ALA A 199 -1.22 9.88 16.42
N VAL A 200 -2.42 9.34 16.15
CA VAL A 200 -2.62 7.89 15.98
C VAL A 200 -1.86 7.35 14.76
N PHE A 201 -1.79 8.11 13.67
CA PHE A 201 -0.93 7.75 12.53
C PHE A 201 0.55 7.72 12.91
N LYS A 202 1.01 8.69 13.72
CA LYS A 202 2.38 8.71 14.21
C LYS A 202 2.67 7.48 15.08
N GLU A 203 1.80 7.17 16.03
CA GLU A 203 1.91 5.96 16.88
C GLU A 203 1.91 4.67 16.05
N PHE A 204 1.03 4.57 15.07
CA PHE A 204 0.97 3.43 14.15
C PHE A 204 2.26 3.28 13.33
N ASN A 205 2.79 4.39 12.80
CA ASN A 205 4.04 4.39 12.04
C ASN A 205 5.24 4.02 12.94
N ASP A 206 5.32 4.58 14.15
CA ASP A 206 6.40 4.30 15.11
C ASP A 206 6.38 2.85 15.62
N ALA A 207 5.19 2.24 15.70
CA ALA A 207 5.02 0.84 16.08
C ALA A 207 5.26 -0.16 14.93
N SER A 208 5.37 0.33 13.68
CA SER A 208 5.57 -0.52 12.51
C SER A 208 6.98 -1.12 12.49
N LYS A 209 7.09 -2.38 12.06
CA LYS A 209 8.38 -3.07 11.97
C LYS A 209 8.95 -2.94 10.57
N GLU A 210 10.23 -2.63 10.46
CA GLU A 210 10.92 -2.70 9.17
C GLU A 210 11.06 -4.16 8.72
N ALA A 211 10.76 -4.42 7.45
CA ALA A 211 11.05 -5.71 6.86
C ALA A 211 12.59 -5.94 6.89
N PRO A 212 13.06 -7.19 7.03
CA PRO A 212 14.50 -7.47 7.02
C PRO A 212 15.25 -6.95 5.77
N SER A 213 14.56 -6.93 4.62
CA SER A 213 15.00 -6.39 3.33
C SER A 213 14.85 -4.87 3.18
N PHE A 214 14.35 -4.15 4.17
CA PHE A 214 14.14 -2.70 4.05
C PHE A 214 15.47 -1.97 3.80
N GLY A 215 15.48 -1.12 2.77
CA GLY A 215 16.65 -0.43 2.25
C GLY A 215 17.46 -1.20 1.19
N PHE A 216 17.17 -2.48 0.92
CA PHE A 216 17.81 -3.24 -0.17
C PHE A 216 17.11 -2.97 -1.51
N ASP A 217 17.84 -2.41 -2.48
CA ASP A 217 17.31 -2.12 -3.81
C ASP A 217 17.91 -3.09 -4.84
N PHE A 218 17.08 -3.97 -5.39
CA PHE A 218 17.53 -4.99 -6.33
C PHE A 218 17.84 -4.38 -7.70
N ASN A 219 19.09 -4.50 -8.13
CA ASN A 219 19.47 -4.18 -9.51
C ASN A 219 19.03 -5.32 -10.44
N LEU A 220 17.93 -5.10 -11.16
CA LEU A 220 17.36 -6.10 -12.06
C LEU A 220 18.07 -6.18 -13.42
N ASP A 221 18.95 -5.24 -13.77
CA ASP A 221 19.57 -5.16 -15.10
C ASP A 221 20.17 -6.52 -15.58
N PRO A 222 20.92 -7.27 -14.73
CA PRO A 222 21.53 -8.54 -15.13
C PRO A 222 20.53 -9.65 -15.48
N VAL A 223 19.29 -9.56 -14.97
CA VAL A 223 18.25 -10.59 -15.11
C VAL A 223 16.92 -10.04 -15.66
N SER A 224 16.98 -8.88 -16.30
CA SER A 224 15.82 -8.15 -16.82
C SER A 224 14.98 -8.96 -17.80
N THR A 225 15.60 -9.85 -18.57
CA THR A 225 14.91 -10.73 -19.53
C THR A 225 14.06 -11.79 -18.82
N GLN A 226 14.61 -12.45 -17.80
CA GLN A 226 13.90 -13.44 -16.98
C GLN A 226 12.71 -12.80 -16.27
N VAL A 227 12.94 -11.65 -15.63
CA VAL A 227 11.90 -10.87 -14.93
C VAL A 227 10.74 -10.49 -15.86
N ALA A 228 11.04 -10.01 -17.08
CA ALA A 228 10.02 -9.70 -18.07
C ALA A 228 9.18 -10.94 -18.47
N GLY A 229 9.81 -12.12 -18.48
CA GLY A 229 9.14 -13.39 -18.77
C GLY A 229 8.16 -13.85 -17.70
N PHE A 230 8.42 -13.57 -16.41
CA PHE A 230 7.56 -14.03 -15.31
C PHE A 230 6.14 -13.48 -15.41
N ARG A 231 5.95 -12.25 -15.90
CA ARG A 231 4.62 -11.66 -16.04
C ARG A 231 3.67 -12.54 -16.85
N ASN A 232 4.14 -13.12 -17.96
CA ASN A 232 3.31 -13.99 -18.79
C ASN A 232 2.91 -15.27 -18.05
N VAL A 233 3.83 -15.84 -17.25
CA VAL A 233 3.55 -17.01 -16.41
C VAL A 233 2.52 -16.64 -15.33
N LEU A 234 2.68 -15.50 -14.65
CA LEU A 234 1.74 -15.07 -13.62
C LEU A 234 0.36 -14.72 -14.20
N ASP A 235 0.29 -14.13 -15.40
CA ASP A 235 -0.97 -13.85 -16.09
C ASP A 235 -1.71 -15.13 -16.51
N GLU A 236 -0.98 -16.19 -16.86
CA GLU A 236 -1.54 -17.49 -17.24
C GLU A 236 -2.12 -18.26 -16.04
N PHE A 237 -1.43 -18.29 -14.91
CA PHE A 237 -1.81 -19.15 -13.77
C PHE A 237 -2.37 -18.38 -12.56
N GLY A 238 -1.92 -17.14 -12.35
CA GLY A 238 -2.09 -16.41 -11.10
C GLY A 238 -3.54 -16.19 -10.73
N LYS A 239 -4.37 -15.70 -11.66
CA LYS A 239 -5.79 -15.43 -11.39
C LYS A 239 -6.53 -16.68 -10.90
N SER A 240 -6.41 -17.78 -11.65
CA SER A 240 -7.07 -19.05 -11.32
C SER A 240 -6.62 -19.65 -10.00
N LEU A 241 -5.33 -19.54 -9.67
CA LEU A 241 -4.77 -19.99 -8.38
C LEU A 241 -5.25 -19.09 -7.24
N TYR A 242 -5.11 -17.76 -7.37
CA TYR A 242 -5.47 -16.81 -6.32
C TYR A 242 -6.97 -16.78 -6.01
N THR A 243 -7.84 -17.16 -6.95
CA THR A 243 -9.28 -17.28 -6.72
C THR A 243 -9.72 -18.67 -6.29
N GLY A 244 -8.81 -19.65 -6.23
CA GLY A 244 -9.13 -21.05 -5.93
C GLY A 244 -9.93 -21.77 -7.01
N SER A 245 -10.02 -21.20 -8.21
CA SER A 245 -10.81 -21.73 -9.32
C SER A 245 -10.26 -23.08 -9.83
N VAL A 246 -8.95 -23.29 -9.69
CA VAL A 246 -8.25 -24.53 -10.03
C VAL A 246 -7.67 -25.20 -8.80
N ASP A 247 -7.32 -26.48 -8.91
CA ASP A 247 -6.65 -27.23 -7.84
C ASP A 247 -5.17 -26.82 -7.75
N PRO A 248 -4.72 -26.25 -6.62
CA PRO A 248 -3.32 -25.87 -6.48
C PRO A 248 -2.35 -27.05 -6.54
N ASP A 249 -2.74 -28.27 -6.15
CA ASP A 249 -1.84 -29.44 -6.21
C ASP A 249 -1.53 -29.85 -7.66
N GLU A 250 -2.41 -29.49 -8.61
CA GLU A 250 -2.22 -29.73 -10.04
C GLU A 250 -1.56 -28.53 -10.75
N TYR A 251 -1.98 -27.30 -10.42
CA TYR A 251 -1.59 -26.10 -11.17
C TYR A 251 -0.33 -25.42 -10.63
N LEU A 252 -0.05 -25.51 -9.32
CA LEU A 252 1.15 -24.91 -8.74
C LEU A 252 2.45 -25.55 -9.27
N PRO A 253 2.55 -26.89 -9.41
CA PRO A 253 3.73 -27.50 -10.04
C PRO A 253 3.94 -27.06 -11.50
N GLN A 254 2.87 -26.82 -12.25
CA GLN A 254 2.94 -26.34 -13.63
C GLN A 254 3.46 -24.90 -13.70
N LEU A 255 2.96 -24.04 -12.81
CA LEU A 255 3.45 -22.67 -12.64
C LEU A 255 4.95 -22.68 -12.30
N ASN A 256 5.37 -23.45 -11.29
CA ASN A 256 6.77 -23.49 -10.86
C ASN A 256 7.68 -24.01 -11.98
N LYS A 257 7.29 -25.07 -12.70
CA LYS A 257 8.03 -25.57 -13.86
C LYS A 257 8.22 -24.51 -14.95
N LYS A 258 7.21 -23.65 -15.18
CA LYS A 258 7.31 -22.55 -16.14
C LYS A 258 8.19 -21.41 -15.64
N LEU A 259 8.14 -21.08 -14.34
CA LEU A 259 9.06 -20.12 -13.72
C LEU A 259 10.51 -20.60 -13.80
N GLU A 260 10.77 -21.87 -13.49
CA GLU A 260 12.07 -22.53 -13.65
C GLU A 260 12.58 -22.42 -15.09
N ALA A 261 11.76 -22.80 -16.07
CA ALA A 261 12.11 -22.69 -17.49
C ALA A 261 12.33 -21.25 -17.97
N THR A 262 11.75 -20.26 -17.27
CA THR A 262 11.93 -18.83 -17.54
C THR A 262 13.16 -18.25 -16.83
N GLY A 263 13.82 -19.01 -15.95
CA GLY A 263 15.04 -18.60 -15.25
C GLY A 263 14.80 -17.97 -13.88
N ILE A 264 13.81 -18.44 -13.11
CA ILE A 264 13.60 -17.95 -11.73
C ILE A 264 14.82 -18.19 -10.83
N GLN A 265 15.57 -19.29 -11.05
CA GLN A 265 16.78 -19.55 -10.28
C GLN A 265 17.85 -18.49 -10.53
N ASP A 266 18.04 -18.04 -11.77
CA ASP A 266 18.99 -16.97 -12.10
C ASP A 266 18.66 -15.67 -11.32
N VAL A 267 17.37 -15.35 -11.19
CA VAL A 267 16.90 -14.18 -10.45
C VAL A 267 17.10 -14.35 -8.94
N ILE A 268 16.83 -15.55 -8.40
CA ILE A 268 17.06 -15.86 -6.99
C ILE A 268 18.56 -15.75 -6.67
N ASP A 269 19.42 -16.35 -7.49
CA ASP A 269 20.87 -16.37 -7.27
C ASP A 269 21.46 -14.96 -7.35
N GLU A 270 21.05 -14.17 -8.35
CA GLU A 270 21.51 -12.79 -8.50
C GLU A 270 21.01 -11.89 -7.36
N MET A 271 19.74 -12.02 -6.95
CA MET A 271 19.21 -11.27 -5.81
C MET A 271 19.93 -11.66 -4.52
N GLN A 272 20.19 -12.96 -4.29
CA GLN A 272 20.91 -13.42 -3.11
C GLN A 272 22.34 -12.87 -3.10
N ARG A 273 23.05 -12.87 -4.24
CA ARG A 273 24.38 -12.28 -4.38
C ARG A 273 24.38 -10.80 -3.99
N GLN A 274 23.42 -10.02 -4.52
CA GLN A 274 23.31 -8.59 -4.21
C GLN A 274 22.95 -8.34 -2.74
N ILE A 275 22.09 -9.17 -2.14
CA ILE A 275 21.78 -9.10 -0.71
C ILE A 275 23.01 -9.38 0.13
N ASP A 276 23.79 -10.40 -0.21
CA ASP A 276 24.99 -10.77 0.54
C ASP A 276 26.10 -9.72 0.41
N GLU A 277 26.13 -8.97 -0.70
CA GLU A 277 26.96 -7.77 -0.84
C GLU A 277 26.43 -6.61 0.00
N TRP A 278 25.13 -6.34 -0.05
CA TRP A 278 24.48 -5.28 0.71
C TRP A 278 24.62 -5.48 2.22
N LYS A 279 24.50 -6.71 2.73
CA LYS A 279 24.71 -7.07 4.14
C LYS A 279 26.09 -6.66 4.66
N LYS A 280 27.12 -6.61 3.80
CA LYS A 280 28.48 -6.19 4.20
C LYS A 280 28.61 -4.68 4.38
N THR A 281 27.64 -3.91 3.89
CA THR A 281 27.60 -2.45 3.99
C THR A 281 26.73 -1.94 5.14
N LYS A 282 25.99 -2.83 5.81
CA LYS A 282 25.18 -2.56 7.00
C LYS A 282 26.00 -2.66 8.29
#